data_AF-A0A7Y2YHF8-F1
#
_entry.id   AF-A0A7Y2YHF8-F1
#
_cell.length_a   1.000
_cell.length_b   1.000
_cell.length_c   1.000
_cell.angle_alpha   90.00
_cell.angle_beta   90.00
_cell.angle_gamma   90.00
#
_symmetry.space_group_name_H-M   'P 1'
#
loop_
_entity.id
_entity.type
_entity.pdbx_description
1 polymer ?
#
loop_
_entity_poly.entity_id
_entity_poly.type
_entity_poly.pdbx_seq_one_letter_code
_entity_poly.pdbx_strand_id
1 'polypeptide(L)' 'ADGKPSAHFEHDVALVNGKPELLSTFQYIYDALGIVSDEEDAFRATKLQL' A
#
# COMPACT_ATOMS: atom_id res chain seq x y z
N ALA A 1 8.44 -16.70 22.27
CA ALA A 1 8.88 -15.83 21.16
C ALA A 1 10.11 -16.47 20.54
N ASP A 2 10.22 -16.50 19.21
CA ASP A 2 11.30 -17.17 18.46
C ASP A 2 12.50 -16.27 18.15
N GLY A 3 12.44 -14.98 18.55
CA GLY A 3 13.53 -14.01 18.43
C GLY A 3 13.77 -13.50 17.00
N LYS A 4 12.86 -13.78 16.07
CA LYS A 4 13.01 -13.36 14.67
C LYS A 4 12.63 -11.89 14.45
N PRO A 5 13.17 -11.23 13.41
CA PRO A 5 12.73 -9.91 13.00
C PRO A 5 11.24 -9.88 12.66
N SER A 6 10.58 -8.76 12.99
CA SER A 6 9.21 -8.46 12.61
C SER A 6 9.14 -7.18 11.79
N ALA A 7 8.16 -7.09 10.90
CA ALA A 7 7.85 -5.88 10.14
C ALA A 7 6.36 -5.57 10.26
N HIS A 8 6.02 -4.29 10.28
CA HIS A 8 4.66 -3.78 10.32
C HIS A 8 4.52 -2.68 9.27
N PHE A 9 3.41 -2.67 8.53
CA PHE A 9 3.15 -1.71 7.47
C PHE A 9 1.73 -1.17 7.63
N GLU A 10 1.55 0.12 7.37
CA GLU A 10 0.27 0.81 7.53
C GLU A 10 -0.01 1.68 6.30
N HIS A 11 -1.29 1.79 5.94
CA HIS A 11 -1.74 2.71 4.92
C HIS A 11 -2.33 3.98 5.51
N ASP A 12 -2.03 5.11 4.88
CA ASP A 12 -2.79 6.33 5.06
C ASP A 12 -3.98 6.30 4.11
N VAL A 13 -5.19 6.42 4.67
CA VAL A 13 -6.44 6.32 3.93
C VAL A 13 -7.30 7.55 4.21
N ALA A 14 -7.93 8.08 3.16
CA ALA A 14 -8.94 9.12 3.26
C ALA A 14 -10.25 8.71 2.60
N LEU A 15 -11.36 9.31 3.05
CA LEU A 15 -12.64 9.23 2.35
C LEU A 15 -12.81 10.49 1.52
N VAL A 16 -12.75 10.37 0.19
CA VAL A 16 -12.91 11.48 -0.75
C VAL A 16 -14.19 11.25 -1.54
N ASN A 17 -15.14 12.20 -1.45
CA ASN A 17 -16.45 12.10 -2.12
C ASN A 17 -17.20 10.80 -1.83
N GLY A 18 -17.08 10.28 -0.61
CA GLY A 18 -17.74 9.04 -0.18
C GLY A 18 -17.06 7.75 -0.66
N LYS A 19 -15.87 7.83 -1.26
CA LYS A 19 -15.07 6.66 -1.68
C LYS A 19 -13.73 6.62 -0.94
N PRO A 20 -13.23 5.44 -0.55
CA PRO A 20 -11.92 5.32 0.05
C PRO A 20 -10.82 5.59 -0.98
N GLU A 21 -9.77 6.28 -0.53
CA GLU A 21 -8.59 6.60 -1.33
C GLU A 21 -7.32 6.33 -0.52
N LEU A 22 -6.37 5.60 -1.11
CA LEU A 22 -5.04 5.37 -0.54
C LEU A 22 -4.14 6.58 -0.79
N LEU A 23 -3.61 7.17 0.28
CA LEU A 23 -2.67 8.30 0.25
C LEU A 23 -1.21 7.86 0.34
N SER A 24 -0.95 6.60 0.74
CA SER A 24 0.36 5.98 0.74
C SER A 24 0.43 4.81 -0.26
N THR A 25 1.56 4.10 -0.31
CA THR A 25 1.73 2.91 -1.16
C THR A 25 2.61 1.85 -0.49
N PHE A 26 2.32 0.58 -0.77
CA PHE A 26 3.17 -0.57 -0.47
C PHE A 26 4.02 -1.03 -1.65
N GLN A 27 4.00 -0.31 -2.78
CA GLN A 27 4.77 -0.70 -3.97
C GLN A 27 6.26 -0.92 -3.68
N TYR A 28 6.88 -0.08 -2.84
CA TYR A 28 8.29 -0.27 -2.43
C TYR A 28 8.53 -1.58 -1.67
N ILE A 29 7.56 -2.02 -0.87
CA ILE A 29 7.62 -3.30 -0.14
C ILE A 29 7.46 -4.45 -1.14
N TYR A 30 6.53 -4.32 -2.08
CA TYR A 30 6.33 -5.32 -3.14
C TYR A 30 7.55 -5.46 -4.04
N ASP A 31 8.18 -4.36 -4.44
CA ASP A 31 9.41 -4.36 -5.22
C ASP A 31 10.54 -5.08 -4.46
N ALA A 32 10.71 -4.78 -3.17
CA ALA A 32 11.73 -5.41 -2.33
C ALA A 32 11.51 -6.92 -2.14
N LEU A 33 10.24 -7.37 -2.17
CA LEU A 33 9.85 -8.77 -1.99
C LEU A 33 9.64 -9.51 -3.32
N GLY A 34 9.71 -8.84 -4.47
CA GLY A 34 9.45 -9.42 -5.79
C GLY A 34 7.97 -9.80 -6.00
N ILE A 35 7.05 -9.09 -5.35
CA ILE A 35 5.61 -9.30 -5.44
C ILE A 35 5.04 -8.42 -6.55
N VAL A 36 4.18 -8.99 -7.38
CA VAL A 36 3.39 -8.26 -8.38
C VAL A 36 1.94 -8.24 -7.91
N SER A 37 1.39 -7.04 -7.70
CA SER A 37 0.01 -6.85 -7.22
C SER A 37 -0.58 -5.58 -7.84
N ASP A 38 -1.89 -5.60 -8.09
CA ASP A 38 -2.71 -4.48 -8.56
C ASP A 38 -3.75 -4.03 -7.49
N GLU A 39 -3.62 -4.53 -6.26
CA GLU A 39 -4.64 -4.35 -5.21
C GLU A 39 -4.93 -2.87 -4.86
N GLU A 40 -3.95 -1.98 -5.02
CA GLU A 40 -4.09 -0.56 -4.70
C GLU A 40 -4.86 0.20 -5.79
N ASP A 41 -4.97 -0.35 -7.02
CA ASP A 41 -5.46 0.37 -8.19
C ASP A 41 -6.92 0.82 -8.03
N ALA A 42 -7.74 0.00 -7.39
CA ALA A 42 -9.15 0.31 -7.15
C ALA A 42 -9.36 1.49 -6.18
N PHE A 43 -8.34 1.84 -5.41
CA PHE A 43 -8.38 2.84 -4.35
C PHE A 43 -7.57 4.09 -4.67
N ARG A 44 -7.15 4.27 -5.93
CA ARG A 44 -6.38 5.43 -6.37
C ARG A 44 -7.19 6.31 -7.30
N ALA A 45 -7.35 7.58 -6.95
CA ALA A 45 -7.96 8.55 -7.87
C ALA A 45 -7.00 8.93 -9.02
N THR A 46 -5.69 8.84 -8.78
CA THR A 46 -4.64 9.09 -9.77
C THR A 46 -3.63 7.95 -9.78
N LYS A 47 -3.06 7.63 -10.95
CA LYS A 47 -2.04 6.58 -11.05
C LYS A 47 -0.84 6.92 -10.18
N LEU A 48 -0.31 5.91 -9.50
CA LEU A 48 0.91 6.03 -8.71
C LEU A 48 2.05 6.52 -9.60
N GLN A 49 2.75 7.56 -9.15
CA GLN A 49 3.99 8.06 -9.74
C GLN A 49 5.11 7.73 -8.76
N LEU A 50 6.02 6.86 -9.17
CA LEU A 50 7.20 6.45 -8.39
C LEU A 50 8.41 7.31 -8.76
#